data_AF-A0A960VDT0-F1
#
_entry.id   AF-A0A960VDT0-F1
#
_cell.length_a   1.000
_cell.length_b   1.000
_cell.length_c   1.000
_cell.angle_alpha   90.00
_cell.angle_beta   90.00
_cell.angle_gamma   90.00
#
_symmetry.space_group_name_H-M   'P 1'
#
loop_
_entity.id
_entity.type
_entity.pdbx_description
1 polymer ?
#
loop_
_entity_poly.entity_id
_entity_poly.type
_entity_poly.pdbx_seq_one_letter_code
_entity_poly.pdbx_strand_id
1 'polypeptide(L)' 'MSQPSGLPVKKIEKMPNPLEKQEHACKITISCSPPNAEGKMEVEMTYDGDSSLAAFLLESARDYFDSD' A
#
# COMPACT_ATOMS: atom_id res chain seq x y z
N MET A 1 -45.36 -2.03 12.03
CA MET A 1 -44.34 -2.58 11.11
C MET A 1 -43.08 -1.75 11.34
N SER A 2 -42.04 -2.37 11.88
CA SER A 2 -40.87 -1.71 12.45
C SER A 2 -39.88 -1.25 11.36
N GLN A 3 -39.36 -0.03 11.50
CA GLN A 3 -38.29 0.51 10.65
C GLN A 3 -36.97 -0.26 10.87
N PRO A 4 -36.15 -0.50 9.83
CA PRO A 4 -34.82 -1.05 10.03
C PRO A 4 -33.87 0.04 10.54
N SER A 5 -33.38 -0.12 11.76
CA SER A 5 -32.30 0.69 12.33
C SER A 5 -30.99 0.33 11.65
N GLY A 6 -30.62 1.10 10.62
CA GLY A 6 -29.26 1.10 10.08
C GLY A 6 -28.29 1.66 11.13
N LEU A 7 -27.26 0.88 11.48
CA LEU A 7 -26.17 1.38 12.32
C LEU A 7 -25.44 2.52 11.60
N PRO A 8 -25.00 3.58 12.31
CA PRO A 8 -24.15 4.59 11.72
C PRO A 8 -22.81 3.96 11.32
N VAL A 9 -22.54 3.93 10.01
CA VAL A 9 -21.21 3.58 9.50
C VAL A 9 -20.26 4.66 10.00
N LYS A 10 -19.35 4.29 10.92
CA LYS A 10 -18.28 5.20 11.36
C LYS A 10 -17.47 5.59 10.12
N LYS A 11 -17.43 6.89 9.84
CA LYS A 11 -16.57 7.47 8.82
C LYS A 11 -15.13 7.11 9.20
N ILE A 12 -14.48 6.27 8.40
CA ILE A 12 -13.07 5.92 8.61
C ILE A 12 -12.29 7.19 8.27
N GLU A 13 -11.90 7.95 9.28
CA GLU A 13 -11.02 9.09 9.10
C GLU A 13 -9.65 8.55 8.71
N LYS A 14 -9.21 8.90 7.49
CA LYS A 14 -7.87 8.58 6.98
C LYS A 14 -6.86 9.15 7.99
N MET A 15 -6.11 8.29 8.67
CA MET A 15 -5.05 8.76 9.58
C MET A 15 -4.07 9.61 8.76
N PRO A 16 -3.66 10.78 9.26
CA PRO A 16 -2.73 11.63 8.55
C PRO A 16 -1.42 10.86 8.35
N ASN A 17 -1.05 10.60 7.09
CA ASN A 17 0.20 9.94 6.80
C ASN A 17 1.30 11.00 6.96
N PRO A 18 2.26 10.86 7.90
CA PRO A 18 3.32 11.85 8.10
C PRO A 18 4.18 12.08 6.84
N LEU A 19 4.14 11.14 5.89
CA LEU A 19 4.77 11.26 4.57
C LEU A 19 4.00 12.17 3.60
N GLU A 20 2.73 12.52 3.82
CA GLU A 20 1.95 13.39 2.91
C GLU A 20 2.38 14.87 2.96
N LYS A 21 3.22 15.29 3.91
CA LYS A 21 3.64 16.70 4.11
C LYS A 21 5.06 17.03 3.62
N GLN A 22 5.76 16.09 3.01
CA GLN A 22 7.12 16.31 2.50
C GLN A 22 7.14 16.06 0.99
N GLU A 23 7.88 16.89 0.24
CA GLU A 23 8.20 16.59 -1.16
C GLU A 23 9.21 15.44 -1.19
N HIS A 24 8.75 14.26 -1.62
CA HIS A 24 9.61 13.09 -1.77
C HIS A 24 10.17 13.05 -3.18
N ALA A 25 11.46 12.75 -3.31
CA ALA A 25 12.09 12.54 -4.63
C ALA A 25 11.54 11.29 -5.34
N CYS A 26 11.12 10.29 -4.56
CA CYS A 26 10.48 9.07 -5.04
C CYS A 26 9.65 8.45 -3.91
N LYS A 27 8.45 7.96 -4.24
CA LYS A 27 7.56 7.25 -3.34
C LYS A 27 7.16 5.93 -3.97
N ILE A 28 7.35 4.86 -3.21
CA ILE A 28 6.92 3.51 -3.58
C ILE A 28 5.82 3.09 -2.61
N THR A 29 4.66 2.70 -3.14
CA THR A 29 3.55 2.16 -2.34
C THR A 29 3.37 0.70 -2.71
N ILE A 30 3.47 -0.18 -1.73
CA ILE A 30 3.26 -1.62 -1.89
C ILE A 30 2.03 -1.99 -1.07
N SER A 31 1.00 -2.47 -1.74
CA SER A 31 -0.26 -2.91 -1.14
C SER A 31 -0.39 -4.41 -1.31
N CYS A 32 -0.48 -5.12 -0.19
CA CYS A 32 -0.72 -6.57 -0.19
C CYS A 32 -2.13 -6.83 0.33
N SER A 33 -2.93 -7.55 -0.46
CA SER A 33 -4.19 -8.10 0.00
C SER A 33 -3.95 -9.24 1.00
N PRO A 34 -4.93 -9.54 1.86
CA PRO A 34 -4.89 -10.76 2.66
C PRO A 34 -4.78 -12.00 1.75
N PRO A 35 -4.09 -13.06 2.20
CA PRO A 35 -4.02 -14.29 1.44
C PRO A 35 -5.42 -14.88 1.25
N ASN A 36 -5.71 -15.31 0.02
CA ASN A 36 -6.98 -15.93 -0.34
C ASN A 36 -7.02 -17.40 0.13
N ALA A 37 -8.12 -18.11 -0.17
CA ALA A 37 -8.30 -19.52 0.23
C ALA A 37 -7.25 -20.48 -0.34
N GLU A 38 -6.56 -20.10 -1.42
CA GLU A 38 -5.44 -20.86 -2.00
C GLU A 38 -4.08 -20.44 -1.43
N GLY A 39 -4.05 -19.51 -0.47
CA GLY A 39 -2.83 -18.92 0.10
C GLY A 39 -2.15 -17.89 -0.81
N LYS A 40 -2.78 -17.48 -1.92
CA LYS A 40 -2.21 -16.46 -2.83
C LYS A 40 -2.54 -15.07 -2.32
N MET A 41 -1.58 -14.15 -2.40
CA MET A 41 -1.78 -12.73 -2.13
C MET A 41 -1.74 -11.97 -3.45
N GLU A 42 -2.69 -11.05 -3.64
CA GLU A 42 -2.59 -10.02 -4.66
C GLU A 42 -1.71 -8.89 -4.12
N VAL A 43 -0.71 -8.51 -4.90
CA VAL A 43 0.24 -7.44 -4.59
C VAL A 43 0.14 -6.39 -5.67
N GLU A 44 -0.14 -5.15 -5.27
CA GLU A 44 -0.14 -3.98 -6.14
C GLU A 44 1.00 -3.04 -5.74
N MET A 45 1.76 -2.58 -6.73
CA MET A 45 2.82 -1.58 -6.53
C MET A 45 2.54 -0.34 -7.37
N THR A 46 2.67 0.83 -6.73
CA THR A 46 2.55 2.13 -7.39
C THR A 46 3.78 2.97 -7.10
N TYR A 47 4.26 3.67 -8.12
CA TYR A 47 5.45 4.51 -8.08
C TYR A 47 5.09 5.95 -8.43
N ASP A 48 5.63 6.88 -7.67
CA ASP A 48 5.49 8.32 -7.91
C ASP A 48 6.87 8.99 -7.75
N GLY A 49 7.22 9.88 -8.68
CA GLY A 49 8.55 10.51 -8.75
C GLY A 49 9.47 9.89 -9.80
N ASP A 50 10.78 9.90 -9.55
CA ASP A 50 11.78 9.45 -10.53
C ASP A 50 11.75 7.93 -10.75
N SER A 51 11.59 7.50 -12.00
CA SER A 51 11.46 6.09 -12.38
C SER A 51 12.78 5.32 -12.29
N SER A 52 13.92 5.98 -12.50
CA SER A 52 15.24 5.35 -12.39
C SER A 52 15.56 5.06 -10.93
N LEU A 53 15.24 6.00 -10.04
CA LEU A 53 15.36 5.83 -8.60
C LEU A 53 14.41 4.72 -8.09
N ALA A 54 13.16 4.70 -8.56
CA ALA A 54 12.22 3.62 -8.21
C ALA A 54 12.76 2.24 -8.63
N ALA A 55 13.26 2.12 -9.87
CA ALA A 55 13.84 0.89 -10.38
C ALA A 55 15.06 0.44 -9.56
N PHE A 56 15.98 1.37 -9.27
CA PHE A 56 17.16 1.10 -8.45
C PHE A 56 16.81 0.57 -7.05
N LEU A 57 15.82 1.18 -6.39
CA LEU A 57 15.37 0.76 -5.07
C LEU A 57 14.74 -0.64 -5.09
N LEU A 58 13.95 -0.96 -6.11
CA LEU A 58 13.32 -2.27 -6.26
C LEU A 58 14.32 -3.37 -6.57
N GLU A 59 15.27 -3.10 -7.48
CA GLU A 59 16.32 -4.06 -7.85
C GLU A 59 17.20 -4.37 -6.64
N SER A 60 17.65 -3.34 -5.93
CA SER A 60 18.44 -3.50 -4.70
C SER A 60 17.68 -4.26 -3.61
N ALA A 61 16.37 -3.99 -3.44
CA ALA A 61 15.55 -4.71 -2.48
C ALA A 61 15.37 -6.17 -2.87
N ARG A 62 15.21 -6.48 -4.16
CA ARG A 62 15.14 -7.85 -4.65
C ARG A 62 16.43 -8.62 -4.37
N ASP A 63 17.59 -8.04 -4.68
CA ASP A 63 18.89 -8.67 -4.43
C ASP A 63 19.11 -9.00 -2.96
N TYR A 64 18.60 -8.16 -2.06
CA TYR A 64 18.63 -8.41 -0.62
C TYR A 64 17.86 -9.67 -0.21
N PHE A 65 16.72 -9.96 -0.85
CA PHE A 65 15.90 -11.14 -0.54
C PHE A 65 16.37 -12.42 -1.24
N ASP A 66 17.11 -12.31 -2.35
CA ASP A 66 17.63 -13.47 -3.10
C ASP A 66 18.96 -14.00 -2.50
N SER A 67 19.62 -13.20 -1.65
CA SER A 67 20.90 -13.53 -1.04
C SER A 67 20.82 -14.45 0.21
N ASP A 68 19.67 -15.10 0.45
CA ASP A 68 19.44 -16.09 1.53
C ASP A 68 19.37 -17.53 1.01
#